data_AF-A0A8T2N336-F1
#
_entry.id   AF-A0A8T2N336-F1
#
_cell.length_a   1.000
_cell.length_b   1.000
_cell.length_c   1.000
_cell.angle_alpha   90.00
_cell.angle_beta   90.00
_cell.angle_gamma   90.00
#
_symmetry.space_group_name_H-M   'P 1'
#
loop_
_entity.id
_entity.type
_entity.pdbx_description
1 polymer ?
#
loop_
_entity_poly.entity_id
_entity_poly.type
_entity_poly.pdbx_seq_one_letter_code
_entity_poly.pdbx_strand_id
1 'polypeptide(L)'
;MLSTVCLKGHLCAVGECGRPVQRGKCLDCGSPIGGEKYRPEPGFIATQTRDRSQTGHILGSPSRRGDPEGLDTRDMSPVPFTLLRMLTHMAMLLGVAAEPQSVAQIIRPPIPDPGVFLMGHLLKDLEQLSRALRKGTDDTVSAIHLVIRSLLESQPSRQARRSWEASIADDVITPRLKDLDQRLKEVNASLRGDLRVACNPVVRVVFGDPCLFLSSLPKDSLIHRGAVWSCRERVSLPNLAHILEQNHGKDAFPLLWTFLQKEAELRLVKSLPDIVALQKELVRRFQNGTDLSAGSIEDFIQSQTEGSALVSYLIALHNHLIYAMEKHMGEENSYTVGVSDLTDMHMIGYEPERDLIPLVLSSCQHSLERGQETLSQYDLPRVQQLGMPTLVSRQERDYESLLMDVKGKVSQAFSDVCEAVGVAEVVLSFLAATGGEAHMDLVPYLEQVLQMGDQVAPHILKVSPARSETTPIWEGLRGIGGALSSCSLKHCVALWQFLSSLKSESMLRLKRDPFVGISGQYRQHLGEEAQRQLSGFCSRGSVEALLEMHQFMLLHLKHNCDPLMYRPDWGLKETLQSYLERKDVDTLPDIEEFFPEDILLSQAVETWKFIVVFRQRWNPR
;
A
#
# COMPACT_ATOMS: atom_id res chain seq x y z
N MET A 1 31.15 -9.07 -12.68
CA MET A 1 31.90 -9.15 -11.41
C MET A 1 32.76 -10.42 -11.41
N LEU A 2 34.04 -10.32 -11.08
CA LEU A 2 34.89 -11.50 -10.84
C LEU A 2 34.59 -12.03 -9.44
N SER A 3 34.01 -13.21 -9.33
CA SER A 3 33.75 -13.86 -8.05
C SER A 3 35.04 -14.48 -7.50
N THR A 4 35.38 -14.21 -6.25
CA THR A 4 36.47 -14.88 -5.53
C THR A 4 35.92 -15.75 -4.43
N VAL A 5 36.69 -16.74 -3.97
CA VAL A 5 36.28 -17.61 -2.86
C VAL A 5 37.34 -17.65 -1.76
N CYS A 6 36.88 -17.71 -0.50
CA CYS A 6 37.76 -17.93 0.64
C CYS A 6 38.23 -19.39 0.71
N LEU A 7 39.17 -19.69 1.63
CA LEU A 7 39.71 -21.04 1.85
C LEU A 7 38.60 -22.11 2.08
N LYS A 8 37.46 -21.71 2.65
CA LYS A 8 36.31 -22.60 2.91
C LYS A 8 35.23 -22.59 1.81
N GLY A 9 35.47 -21.91 0.69
CA GLY A 9 34.58 -21.94 -0.49
C GLY A 9 33.45 -20.90 -0.51
N HIS A 10 33.41 -19.95 0.43
CA HIS A 10 32.41 -18.88 0.45
C HIS A 10 32.75 -17.75 -0.53
N LEU A 11 31.72 -17.20 -1.18
CA LEU A 11 31.84 -16.13 -2.16
C LEU A 11 32.27 -14.82 -1.52
N CYS A 12 33.34 -14.24 -2.04
CA CYS A 12 33.88 -12.94 -1.62
C CYS A 12 33.90 -12.01 -2.84
N ALA A 13 33.35 -10.81 -2.68
CA ALA A 13 33.41 -9.78 -3.72
C ALA A 13 34.78 -9.09 -3.69
N VAL A 14 35.43 -8.98 -4.85
CA VAL A 14 36.60 -8.12 -5.05
C VAL A 14 36.20 -7.10 -6.11
N GLY A 15 36.63 -5.84 -5.92
CA GLY A 15 36.37 -4.76 -6.86
C GLY A 15 36.83 -5.08 -8.29
N GLU A 16 36.45 -4.22 -9.23
CA GLU A 16 36.43 -4.50 -10.67
C GLU A 16 37.75 -5.01 -11.28
N CYS A 17 38.90 -4.75 -10.65
CA CYS A 17 40.20 -5.24 -11.10
C CYS A 17 40.51 -6.72 -10.77
N GLY A 18 39.68 -7.39 -9.96
CA GLY A 18 39.81 -8.81 -9.62
C GLY A 18 41.06 -9.17 -8.80
N ARG A 19 41.83 -8.17 -8.34
CA ARG A 19 43.06 -8.35 -7.56
C ARG A 19 42.93 -7.63 -6.22
N PRO A 20 43.11 -8.34 -5.10
CA PRO A 20 42.94 -7.72 -3.79
C PRO A 20 44.14 -6.82 -3.46
N VAL A 21 43.84 -5.60 -3.03
CA VAL A 21 44.82 -4.60 -2.58
C VAL A 21 44.80 -4.38 -1.07
N GLN A 22 43.78 -4.94 -0.41
CA GLN A 22 43.58 -4.84 1.03
C GLN A 22 43.22 -6.22 1.61
N ARG A 23 43.62 -6.44 2.86
CA ARG A 23 43.25 -7.63 3.65
C ARG A 23 41.89 -7.42 4.32
N GLY A 24 41.11 -8.50 4.38
CA GLY A 24 39.82 -8.55 5.06
C GLY A 24 39.56 -9.92 5.68
N LYS A 25 38.39 -10.11 6.25
CA LYS A 25 37.91 -11.40 6.77
C LYS A 25 36.63 -11.81 6.04
N CYS A 26 36.49 -13.10 5.73
CA CYS A 26 35.28 -13.65 5.17
C CYS A 26 34.11 -13.45 6.15
N LEU A 27 33.01 -12.88 5.66
CA LEU A 27 31.83 -12.59 6.49
C LEU A 27 31.18 -13.87 7.03
N ASP A 28 31.29 -14.99 6.30
CA ASP A 28 30.62 -16.26 6.68
C ASP A 28 31.46 -17.14 7.62
N CYS A 29 32.79 -17.11 7.51
CA CYS A 29 33.64 -18.06 8.26
C CYS A 29 34.86 -17.46 8.95
N GLY A 30 35.04 -16.14 8.86
CA GLY A 30 36.13 -15.41 9.50
C GLY A 30 37.53 -15.70 8.96
N SER A 31 37.66 -16.56 7.94
CA SER A 31 38.96 -16.86 7.32
C SER A 31 39.54 -15.61 6.65
N PRO A 32 40.88 -15.42 6.67
CA PRO A 32 41.51 -14.28 6.01
C PRO A 32 41.22 -14.31 4.49
N ILE A 33 40.81 -13.17 3.95
CA ILE A 33 40.52 -12.96 2.53
C ILE A 33 41.21 -11.69 2.03
N GLY A 34 41.26 -11.50 0.72
CA GLY A 34 41.94 -10.35 0.12
C GLY A 34 43.44 -10.59 0.01
N GLY A 35 44.24 -9.54 0.24
CA GLY A 35 45.68 -9.56 -0.03
C GLY A 35 46.34 -8.19 0.01
N GLU A 36 47.67 -8.15 -0.03
CA GLU A 36 48.45 -6.90 -0.06
C GLU A 36 49.24 -6.80 -1.37
N LYS A 37 49.34 -5.59 -1.93
CA LYS A 37 50.12 -5.32 -3.15
C LYS A 37 49.82 -6.30 -4.30
N TYR A 38 48.53 -6.56 -4.55
CA TYR A 38 48.05 -7.47 -5.61
C TYR A 38 48.41 -8.95 -5.41
N ARG A 39 48.86 -9.35 -4.22
CA ARG A 39 49.12 -10.75 -3.86
C ARG A 39 48.00 -11.28 -2.96
N PRO A 40 47.21 -12.26 -3.40
CA PRO A 40 46.14 -12.83 -2.59
C PRO A 40 46.68 -13.63 -1.41
N GLU A 41 45.92 -13.65 -0.31
CA GLU A 41 46.18 -14.53 0.84
C GLU A 41 46.14 -16.01 0.42
N PRO A 42 46.93 -16.90 1.06
CA PRO A 42 46.91 -18.33 0.78
C PRO A 42 45.50 -18.91 0.93
N GLY A 43 44.97 -19.49 -0.16
CA GLY A 43 43.60 -20.03 -0.21
C GLY A 43 42.53 -19.07 -0.72
N PHE A 44 42.88 -17.82 -1.01
CA PHE A 44 41.99 -16.86 -1.67
C PHE A 44 42.17 -16.96 -3.18
N ILE A 45 41.22 -17.61 -3.87
CA ILE A 45 41.36 -17.97 -5.29
C ILE A 45 40.37 -17.16 -6.13
N ALA A 46 40.87 -16.51 -7.19
CA ALA A 46 40.03 -15.93 -8.22
C ALA A 46 39.38 -17.05 -9.03
N THR A 47 38.06 -17.16 -8.94
CA THR A 47 37.32 -18.12 -9.77
C THR A 47 36.93 -17.44 -11.07
N GLN A 48 37.44 -17.95 -12.21
CA GLN A 48 36.70 -17.79 -13.46
C GLN A 48 35.31 -18.35 -13.21
N THR A 49 34.28 -17.61 -13.63
CA THR A 49 32.86 -17.96 -13.58
C THR A 49 32.69 -19.43 -13.95
N ARG A 50 32.69 -20.31 -12.94
CA ARG A 50 32.37 -21.72 -13.13
C ARG A 50 30.92 -21.72 -13.53
N ASP A 51 30.64 -22.13 -14.76
CA ASP A 51 29.30 -22.44 -15.26
C ASP A 51 28.65 -23.35 -14.21
N ARG A 52 27.77 -22.77 -13.39
CA ARG A 52 27.04 -23.43 -12.31
C ARG A 52 25.86 -24.25 -12.87
N SER A 53 25.86 -24.63 -14.14
CA SER A 53 24.81 -25.50 -14.66
C SER A 53 24.92 -26.89 -14.04
N GLN A 54 24.16 -27.11 -12.97
CA GLN A 54 23.84 -28.47 -12.55
C GLN A 54 23.07 -29.15 -13.69
N THR A 55 23.42 -30.40 -13.98
CA THR A 55 22.67 -31.22 -14.94
C THR A 55 21.31 -31.58 -14.34
N GLY A 56 20.28 -31.61 -15.19
CA GLY A 56 18.89 -31.87 -14.80
C GLY A 56 17.99 -30.64 -14.85
N HIS A 57 16.75 -30.81 -14.42
CA HIS A 57 15.75 -29.76 -14.29
C HIS A 57 15.80 -29.17 -12.88
N ILE A 58 16.12 -27.88 -12.75
CA ILE A 58 16.47 -27.24 -11.47
C ILE A 58 15.56 -26.05 -11.09
N LEU A 59 14.38 -25.93 -11.71
CA LEU A 59 13.54 -24.73 -11.59
C LEU A 59 12.73 -24.64 -10.29
N GLY A 60 12.80 -25.64 -9.40
CA GLY A 60 12.03 -25.66 -8.16
C GLY A 60 10.51 -25.56 -8.40
N SER A 61 9.77 -25.05 -7.41
CA SER A 61 8.30 -24.94 -7.48
C SER A 61 7.83 -23.92 -8.53
N PRO A 62 6.82 -24.24 -9.38
CA PRO A 62 6.25 -23.32 -10.36
C PRO A 62 5.78 -21.98 -9.77
N SER A 63 5.29 -21.97 -8.52
CA SER A 63 4.73 -20.77 -7.87
C SER A 63 5.76 -19.67 -7.61
N ARG A 64 7.06 -20.00 -7.58
CA ARG A 64 8.14 -19.03 -7.35
C ARG A 64 8.50 -18.21 -8.59
N ARG A 65 7.91 -18.52 -9.75
CA ARG A 65 8.20 -17.88 -11.05
C ARG A 65 7.35 -16.62 -11.32
N GLY A 66 6.91 -15.93 -10.27
CA GLY A 66 6.13 -14.69 -10.34
C GLY A 66 6.97 -13.41 -10.41
N ASP A 67 8.28 -13.51 -10.21
CA ASP A 67 9.18 -12.35 -10.07
C ASP A 67 9.81 -11.93 -11.41
N PRO A 68 9.68 -10.66 -11.87
CA PRO A 68 10.26 -10.17 -13.12
C PRO A 68 11.80 -10.28 -13.18
N GLU A 69 12.47 -10.23 -12.02
CA GLU A 69 13.93 -10.28 -11.91
C GLU A 69 14.53 -11.69 -12.09
N GLY A 70 13.70 -12.74 -12.10
CA GLY A 70 14.12 -14.14 -12.19
C GLY A 70 14.24 -14.72 -13.62
N LEU A 71 13.97 -13.93 -14.66
CA LEU A 71 14.07 -14.39 -16.04
C LEU A 71 15.50 -14.22 -16.55
N ASP A 72 16.39 -15.13 -16.17
CA ASP A 72 17.63 -15.37 -16.92
C ASP A 72 17.25 -15.95 -18.29
N THR A 73 16.95 -15.06 -19.25
CA THR A 73 16.59 -15.45 -20.62
C THR A 73 17.82 -15.92 -21.42
N ARG A 74 19.01 -15.99 -20.81
CA ARG A 74 20.26 -16.51 -21.40
C ARG A 74 20.49 -15.99 -22.82
N ASP A 75 20.52 -14.66 -22.95
CA ASP A 75 20.76 -13.94 -24.21
C ASP A 75 19.66 -14.13 -25.29
N MET A 76 18.50 -14.71 -24.94
CA MET A 76 17.35 -14.87 -25.84
C MET A 76 16.21 -13.90 -25.48
N SER A 77 15.31 -13.65 -26.43
CA SER A 77 14.08 -12.91 -26.15
C SER A 77 13.07 -13.79 -25.37
N PRO A 78 12.14 -13.19 -24.61
CA PRO A 78 11.24 -13.93 -23.70
C PRO A 78 10.35 -14.98 -24.39
N VAL A 79 9.93 -14.72 -25.63
CA VAL A 79 9.01 -15.60 -26.39
C VAL A 79 9.72 -16.90 -26.82
N PRO A 80 10.84 -16.88 -27.59
CA PRO A 80 11.60 -18.09 -27.90
C PRO A 80 12.07 -18.87 -26.68
N PHE A 81 12.55 -18.17 -25.64
CA PHE A 81 12.95 -18.81 -24.39
C PHE A 81 11.80 -19.58 -23.75
N THR A 82 10.63 -18.96 -23.64
CA THR A 82 9.44 -19.60 -23.05
C THR A 82 8.95 -20.77 -23.89
N LEU A 83 8.89 -20.63 -25.21
CA LEU A 83 8.51 -21.71 -26.13
C LEU A 83 9.46 -22.91 -26.04
N LEU A 84 10.78 -22.68 -25.99
CA LEU A 84 11.77 -23.73 -25.86
C LEU A 84 11.63 -24.48 -24.52
N ARG A 85 11.41 -23.74 -23.42
CA ARG A 85 11.14 -24.33 -22.11
C ARG A 85 9.82 -25.14 -22.11
N MET A 86 8.76 -24.63 -22.75
CA MET A 86 7.50 -25.37 -22.92
C MET A 86 7.70 -26.68 -23.64
N LEU A 87 8.40 -26.67 -24.78
CA LEU A 87 8.70 -27.89 -25.55
C LEU A 87 9.49 -28.90 -24.71
N THR A 88 10.43 -28.41 -23.89
CA THR A 88 11.20 -29.25 -22.97
C THR A 88 10.30 -29.89 -21.90
N HIS A 89 9.42 -29.11 -21.27
CA HIS A 89 8.48 -29.63 -20.28
C HIS A 89 7.44 -30.60 -20.89
N MET A 90 6.97 -30.34 -22.11
CA MET A 90 6.08 -31.26 -22.84
C MET A 90 6.78 -32.60 -23.11
N ALA A 91 8.03 -32.56 -23.58
CA ALA A 91 8.82 -33.78 -23.81
C ALA A 91 9.07 -34.56 -22.52
N MET A 92 9.40 -33.88 -21.42
CA MET A 92 9.54 -34.51 -20.11
C MET A 92 8.23 -35.13 -19.63
N LEU A 93 7.10 -34.42 -19.77
CA LEU A 93 5.78 -34.89 -19.36
C LEU A 93 5.34 -36.12 -20.19
N LEU A 94 5.63 -36.14 -21.49
CA LEU A 94 5.48 -37.33 -22.32
C LEU A 94 6.34 -38.49 -21.81
N GLY A 95 7.57 -38.21 -21.36
CA GLY A 95 8.43 -39.18 -20.72
C GLY A 95 7.85 -39.76 -19.42
N VAL A 96 7.15 -38.94 -18.62
CA VAL A 96 6.48 -39.41 -17.39
C VAL A 96 5.42 -40.46 -17.70
N ALA A 97 4.69 -40.32 -18.81
CA ALA A 97 3.66 -41.29 -19.20
C ALA A 97 4.24 -42.68 -19.52
N ALA A 98 5.52 -42.77 -19.88
CA ALA A 98 6.21 -44.02 -20.17
C ALA A 98 7.04 -44.55 -19.00
N GLU A 99 7.89 -43.69 -18.40
CA GLU A 99 8.87 -44.07 -17.37
C GLU A 99 9.03 -42.95 -16.32
N PRO A 100 8.09 -42.82 -15.35
CA PRO A 100 8.09 -41.76 -14.35
C PRO A 100 9.39 -41.66 -13.54
N GLN A 101 9.99 -42.80 -13.22
CA GLN A 101 11.19 -42.90 -12.38
C GLN A 101 12.40 -42.27 -13.06
N SER A 102 12.56 -42.47 -14.37
CA SER A 102 13.65 -41.86 -15.14
C SER A 102 13.52 -40.34 -15.19
N VAL A 103 12.30 -39.82 -15.35
CA VAL A 103 12.06 -38.37 -15.33
C VAL A 103 12.24 -37.79 -13.93
N ALA A 104 11.84 -38.51 -12.88
CA ALA A 104 12.06 -38.10 -11.50
C ALA A 104 13.55 -37.93 -11.16
N GLN A 105 14.43 -38.76 -11.73
CA GLN A 105 15.89 -38.64 -11.56
C GLN A 105 16.50 -37.42 -12.26
N ILE A 106 15.83 -36.90 -13.30
CA ILE A 106 16.25 -35.67 -14.02
C ILE A 106 15.89 -34.42 -13.19
N ILE A 107 14.82 -34.46 -12.39
CA ILE A 107 14.30 -33.30 -11.65
C ILE A 107 15.03 -33.12 -10.31
N ARG A 108 15.44 -31.89 -10.01
CA ARG A 108 16.06 -31.48 -8.76
C ARG A 108 15.42 -30.20 -8.21
N PRO A 109 15.06 -30.15 -6.91
CA PRO A 109 15.15 -31.22 -5.92
C PRO A 109 14.18 -32.39 -6.22
N PRO A 110 14.36 -33.57 -5.60
CA PRO A 110 13.42 -34.69 -5.74
C PRO A 110 12.00 -34.26 -5.37
N ILE A 111 11.04 -34.66 -6.18
CA ILE A 111 9.63 -34.32 -6.01
C ILE A 111 8.75 -35.59 -5.94
N PRO A 112 7.57 -35.53 -5.32
CA PRO A 112 6.72 -36.72 -5.16
C PRO A 112 6.07 -37.19 -6.47
N ASP A 113 5.62 -36.25 -7.32
CA ASP A 113 4.90 -36.54 -8.55
C ASP A 113 5.43 -35.69 -9.72
N PRO A 114 6.23 -36.28 -10.63
CA PRO A 114 6.76 -35.59 -11.80
C PRO A 114 5.69 -35.07 -12.76
N GLY A 115 4.54 -35.76 -12.86
CA GLY A 115 3.46 -35.38 -13.76
C GLY A 115 2.78 -34.10 -13.31
N VAL A 116 2.35 -34.04 -12.05
CA VAL A 116 1.74 -32.83 -11.45
C VAL A 116 2.73 -31.67 -11.47
N PHE A 117 3.99 -31.94 -11.14
CA PHE A 117 5.05 -30.93 -11.12
C PHE A 117 5.28 -30.31 -12.51
N LEU A 118 5.43 -31.12 -13.56
CA LEU A 118 5.65 -30.65 -14.93
C LEU A 118 4.40 -29.98 -15.51
N MET A 119 3.20 -30.47 -15.18
CA MET A 119 1.96 -29.81 -15.58
C MET A 119 1.85 -28.41 -14.98
N GLY A 120 2.21 -28.23 -13.71
CA GLY A 120 2.25 -26.91 -13.07
C GLY A 120 3.21 -25.94 -13.78
N HIS A 121 4.38 -26.42 -14.21
CA HIS A 121 5.31 -25.63 -15.02
C HIS A 121 4.77 -25.30 -16.41
N LEU A 122 4.11 -26.25 -17.09
CA LEU A 122 3.49 -26.02 -18.40
C LEU A 122 2.38 -24.97 -18.35
N LEU A 123 1.52 -25.03 -17.33
CA LEU A 123 0.49 -24.01 -17.12
C LEU A 123 1.11 -22.63 -16.88
N LYS A 124 2.18 -22.57 -16.08
CA LYS A 124 2.91 -21.31 -15.84
C LYS A 124 3.59 -20.79 -17.10
N ASP A 125 4.10 -21.69 -17.94
CA ASP A 125 4.70 -21.31 -19.21
C ASP A 125 3.67 -20.81 -20.21
N LEU A 126 2.49 -21.44 -20.29
CA LEU A 126 1.39 -20.96 -21.13
C LEU A 126 0.96 -19.55 -20.72
N GLU A 127 0.86 -19.31 -19.42
CA GLU A 127 0.54 -18.00 -18.86
C GLU A 127 1.62 -16.95 -19.17
N GLN A 128 2.91 -17.29 -19.02
CA GLN A 128 4.01 -16.40 -19.38
C GLN A 128 4.09 -16.16 -20.89
N LEU A 129 3.83 -17.18 -21.70
CA LEU A 129 3.84 -17.08 -23.16
C LEU A 129 2.68 -16.23 -23.66
N SER A 130 1.48 -16.40 -23.11
CA SER A 130 0.32 -15.56 -23.44
C SER A 130 0.61 -14.09 -23.16
N ARG A 131 1.27 -13.78 -22.04
CA ARG A 131 1.75 -12.42 -21.74
C ARG A 131 2.84 -11.94 -22.72
N ALA A 132 3.81 -12.79 -23.05
CA ALA A 132 4.94 -12.43 -23.89
C ALA A 132 4.55 -12.25 -25.37
N LEU A 133 3.64 -13.09 -25.89
CA LEU A 133 3.04 -12.95 -27.22
C LEU A 133 1.93 -11.89 -27.26
N ARG A 134 1.36 -11.56 -26.10
CA ARG A 134 0.19 -10.66 -25.94
C ARG A 134 -1.01 -11.14 -26.75
N LYS A 135 -1.33 -12.43 -26.60
CA LYS A 135 -2.43 -13.11 -27.28
C LYS A 135 -3.35 -13.78 -26.28
N GLY A 136 -4.62 -13.93 -26.66
CA GLY A 136 -5.58 -14.74 -25.92
C GLY A 136 -5.13 -16.20 -25.84
N THR A 137 -5.77 -17.00 -24.98
CA THR A 137 -5.40 -18.39 -24.76
C THR A 137 -5.42 -19.21 -26.05
N ASP A 138 -6.48 -19.09 -26.86
CA ASP A 138 -6.63 -19.86 -28.11
C ASP A 138 -5.57 -19.50 -29.16
N ASP A 139 -5.28 -18.21 -29.31
CA ASP A 139 -4.22 -17.73 -30.21
C ASP A 139 -2.83 -18.13 -29.71
N THR A 140 -2.61 -18.12 -28.39
CA THR A 140 -1.35 -18.59 -27.78
C THR A 140 -1.16 -20.09 -28.03
N VAL A 141 -2.22 -20.88 -27.83
CA VAL A 141 -2.23 -22.32 -28.12
C VAL A 141 -1.99 -22.57 -29.61
N SER A 142 -2.64 -21.82 -30.50
CA SER A 142 -2.43 -21.90 -31.94
C SER A 142 -0.99 -21.55 -32.33
N ALA A 143 -0.38 -20.54 -31.70
CA ALA A 143 1.03 -20.20 -31.90
C ALA A 143 1.97 -21.34 -31.48
N ILE A 144 1.71 -21.98 -30.34
CA ILE A 144 2.46 -23.17 -29.90
C ILE A 144 2.33 -24.29 -30.95
N HIS A 145 1.11 -24.56 -31.43
CA HIS A 145 0.89 -25.60 -32.44
C HIS A 145 1.56 -25.29 -33.79
N LEU A 146 1.61 -24.03 -34.20
CA LEU A 146 2.36 -23.60 -35.40
C LEU A 146 3.86 -23.86 -35.25
N VAL A 147 4.43 -23.62 -34.07
CA VAL A 147 5.83 -23.94 -33.77
C VAL A 147 6.07 -25.46 -33.74
N ILE A 148 5.21 -26.22 -33.07
CA ILE A 148 5.30 -27.70 -33.05
C ILE A 148 5.25 -28.27 -34.48
N ARG A 149 4.35 -27.74 -35.33
CA ARG A 149 4.26 -28.15 -36.74
C ARG A 149 5.57 -27.89 -37.48
N SER A 150 6.25 -26.77 -37.22
CA SER A 150 7.54 -26.48 -37.87
C SER A 150 8.69 -27.40 -37.45
N LEU A 151 8.63 -28.00 -36.26
CA LEU A 151 9.59 -29.03 -35.83
C LEU A 151 9.46 -30.34 -36.63
N LEU A 152 8.32 -30.57 -37.30
CA LEU A 152 8.16 -31.69 -38.23
C LEU A 152 8.85 -31.43 -39.57
N GLU A 153 9.05 -30.15 -39.92
CA GLU A 153 9.64 -29.69 -41.18
C GLU A 153 11.17 -29.51 -41.08
N SER A 154 11.69 -29.26 -39.87
CA SER A 154 13.12 -29.05 -39.58
C SER A 154 13.56 -29.84 -38.35
N GLN A 155 14.52 -30.76 -38.52
CA GLN A 155 15.06 -31.59 -37.44
C GLN A 155 16.29 -30.92 -36.82
N PRO A 156 16.29 -30.64 -35.49
CA PRO A 156 17.42 -29.98 -34.84
C PRO A 156 18.66 -30.89 -34.78
N SER A 157 19.84 -30.28 -34.93
CA SER A 157 21.12 -31.01 -34.85
C SER A 157 21.44 -31.47 -33.42
N ARG A 158 22.03 -32.66 -33.26
CA ARG A 158 22.49 -33.20 -31.96
C ARG A 158 23.80 -32.54 -31.53
N GLN A 159 23.75 -31.30 -31.09
CA GLN A 159 24.90 -30.55 -30.57
C GLN A 159 24.75 -30.18 -29.09
N ALA A 160 25.80 -29.62 -28.49
CA ALA A 160 25.80 -29.17 -27.09
C ALA A 160 24.62 -28.23 -26.80
N ARG A 161 24.11 -28.23 -25.55
CA ARG A 161 22.88 -27.52 -25.15
C ARG A 161 22.73 -26.12 -25.74
N ARG A 162 23.79 -25.29 -25.67
CA ARG A 162 23.76 -23.91 -26.18
C ARG A 162 23.55 -23.84 -27.70
N SER A 163 24.17 -24.72 -28.46
CA SER A 163 24.01 -24.79 -29.92
C SER A 163 22.61 -25.27 -30.30
N TRP A 164 22.05 -26.20 -29.52
CA TRP A 164 20.66 -26.63 -29.68
C TRP A 164 19.68 -25.49 -29.35
N GLU A 165 19.90 -24.78 -28.24
CA GLU A 165 19.09 -23.63 -27.82
C GLU A 165 19.05 -22.54 -28.91
N ALA A 166 20.22 -22.17 -29.44
CA ALA A 166 20.33 -21.18 -30.52
C ALA A 166 19.64 -21.65 -31.81
N SER A 167 19.89 -22.88 -32.27
CA SER A 167 19.30 -23.38 -33.52
C SER A 167 17.77 -23.49 -33.45
N ILE A 168 17.21 -24.01 -32.36
CA ILE A 168 15.74 -24.07 -32.20
C ILE A 168 15.15 -22.65 -32.20
N ALA A 169 15.80 -21.70 -31.57
CA ALA A 169 15.29 -20.35 -31.48
C ALA A 169 15.37 -19.57 -32.79
N ASP A 170 16.53 -19.60 -33.45
CA ASP A 170 16.80 -18.79 -34.62
C ASP A 170 16.23 -19.43 -35.89
N ASP A 171 16.32 -20.75 -36.01
CA ASP A 171 15.94 -21.47 -37.24
C ASP A 171 14.48 -21.91 -37.25
N VAL A 172 13.89 -22.19 -36.08
CA VAL A 172 12.53 -22.74 -35.97
C VAL A 172 11.54 -21.73 -35.40
N ILE A 173 11.81 -21.19 -34.21
CA ILE A 173 10.83 -20.35 -33.50
C ILE A 173 10.72 -18.96 -34.14
N THR A 174 11.83 -18.23 -34.23
CA THR A 174 11.85 -16.83 -34.69
C THR A 174 11.20 -16.62 -36.07
N PRO A 175 11.42 -17.48 -37.08
CA PRO A 175 10.77 -17.31 -38.38
C PRO A 175 9.25 -17.46 -38.32
N ARG A 176 8.72 -18.26 -37.39
CA ARG A 176 7.27 -18.43 -37.20
C ARG A 176 6.63 -17.25 -36.47
N LEU A 177 7.42 -16.49 -35.71
CA LEU A 177 6.96 -15.30 -35.01
C LEU A 177 6.82 -14.06 -35.93
N LYS A 178 7.58 -13.98 -37.04
CA LYS A 178 7.60 -12.78 -37.91
C LYS A 178 6.24 -12.40 -38.50
N ASP A 179 5.45 -13.38 -38.92
CA ASP A 179 4.11 -13.16 -39.52
C ASP A 179 2.99 -13.81 -38.69
N LEU A 180 3.18 -13.88 -37.37
CA LEU A 180 2.31 -14.66 -36.49
C LEU A 180 0.85 -14.23 -36.60
N ASP A 181 0.55 -12.93 -36.67
CA ASP A 181 -0.82 -12.42 -36.72
C ASP A 181 -1.58 -12.86 -37.97
N GLN A 182 -0.93 -12.82 -39.12
CA GLN A 182 -1.52 -13.26 -40.38
C GLN A 182 -1.77 -14.78 -40.33
N ARG A 183 -0.81 -15.54 -39.81
CA ARG A 183 -0.92 -17.00 -39.66
C ARG A 183 -2.02 -17.39 -38.68
N LEU A 184 -2.16 -16.67 -37.57
CA LEU A 184 -3.24 -16.89 -36.61
C LEU A 184 -4.61 -16.61 -37.23
N LYS A 185 -4.75 -15.55 -38.04
CA LYS A 185 -5.99 -15.30 -38.80
C LYS A 185 -6.34 -16.47 -39.72
N GLU A 186 -5.37 -17.01 -40.44
CA GLU A 186 -5.56 -18.16 -41.34
C GLU A 186 -5.93 -19.44 -40.58
N VAL A 187 -5.25 -19.73 -39.46
CA VAL A 187 -5.56 -20.88 -38.59
C VAL A 187 -6.97 -20.76 -38.03
N ASN A 188 -7.33 -19.58 -37.49
CA ASN A 188 -8.65 -19.35 -36.94
C ASN A 188 -9.76 -19.45 -37.99
N ALA A 189 -9.52 -18.96 -39.21
CA ALA A 189 -10.45 -19.14 -40.33
C ALA A 189 -10.62 -20.63 -40.69
N SER A 190 -9.53 -21.40 -40.71
CA SER A 190 -9.55 -22.83 -40.99
C SER A 190 -10.29 -23.63 -39.89
N LEU A 191 -10.04 -23.33 -38.61
CA LEU A 191 -10.72 -23.95 -37.47
C LEU A 191 -12.22 -23.67 -37.49
N ARG A 192 -12.62 -22.43 -37.81
CA ARG A 192 -14.03 -22.04 -37.94
C ARG A 192 -14.73 -22.71 -39.12
N GLY A 193 -13.99 -23.03 -40.18
CA GLY A 193 -14.50 -23.73 -41.36
C GLY A 193 -14.60 -25.26 -41.20
N ASP A 194 -13.99 -25.85 -40.16
CA ASP A 194 -14.05 -27.30 -39.91
C ASP A 194 -15.48 -27.70 -39.55
N LEU A 195 -16.08 -28.60 -40.33
CA LEU A 195 -17.47 -29.06 -40.15
C LEU A 195 -17.74 -29.59 -38.73
N ARG A 196 -16.75 -30.21 -38.07
CA ARG A 196 -16.91 -30.75 -36.71
C ARG A 196 -17.06 -29.64 -35.67
N VAL A 197 -16.47 -28.47 -35.94
CA VAL A 197 -16.50 -27.29 -35.07
C VAL A 197 -17.65 -26.37 -35.48
N ALA A 198 -17.85 -26.15 -36.78
CA ALA A 198 -18.90 -25.31 -37.35
C ALA A 198 -20.32 -25.85 -37.11
N CYS A 199 -20.49 -27.16 -36.91
CA CYS A 199 -21.80 -27.72 -36.54
C CYS A 199 -22.17 -27.45 -35.07
N ASN A 200 -21.22 -27.02 -34.24
CA ASN A 200 -21.49 -26.70 -32.85
C ASN A 200 -22.34 -25.41 -32.77
N PRO A 201 -23.56 -25.44 -32.20
CA PRO A 201 -24.42 -24.27 -32.11
C PRO A 201 -23.75 -23.11 -31.37
N VAL A 202 -22.89 -23.38 -30.38
CA VAL A 202 -22.13 -22.34 -29.66
C VAL A 202 -21.19 -21.60 -30.60
N VAL A 203 -20.42 -22.32 -31.43
CA VAL A 203 -19.49 -21.73 -32.40
C VAL A 203 -20.24 -20.89 -33.42
N ARG A 204 -21.41 -21.35 -33.89
CA ARG A 204 -22.25 -20.61 -34.83
C ARG A 204 -22.86 -19.34 -34.25
N VAL A 205 -23.17 -19.33 -32.95
CA VAL A 205 -23.64 -18.13 -32.24
C VAL A 205 -22.49 -17.15 -32.00
N VAL A 206 -21.32 -17.64 -31.60
CA VAL A 206 -20.17 -16.79 -31.24
C VAL A 206 -19.49 -16.18 -32.47
N PHE A 207 -19.39 -16.93 -33.57
CA PHE A 207 -18.61 -16.53 -34.75
C PHE A 207 -19.43 -16.43 -36.05
N GLY A 208 -20.73 -16.75 -36.03
CA GLY A 208 -21.62 -16.72 -37.18
C GLY A 208 -22.81 -15.78 -37.00
N ASP A 209 -23.69 -15.70 -38.01
CA ASP A 209 -24.93 -14.91 -37.91
C ASP A 209 -26.05 -15.75 -37.27
N PRO A 210 -26.50 -15.41 -36.04
CA PRO A 210 -27.54 -16.15 -35.34
C PRO A 210 -28.88 -16.17 -36.09
N CYS A 211 -29.17 -15.16 -36.90
CA CYS A 211 -30.41 -15.09 -37.70
C CYS A 211 -30.49 -16.17 -38.79
N LEU A 212 -29.36 -16.78 -39.16
CA LEU A 212 -29.33 -17.85 -40.19
C LEU A 212 -29.81 -19.21 -39.66
N PHE A 213 -29.94 -19.40 -38.35
CA PHE A 213 -30.30 -20.70 -37.78
C PHE A 213 -31.22 -20.67 -36.56
N LEU A 214 -31.39 -19.53 -35.90
CA LEU A 214 -32.38 -19.36 -34.84
C LEU A 214 -33.68 -18.82 -35.44
N SER A 215 -34.64 -19.71 -35.66
CA SER A 215 -35.96 -19.39 -36.23
C SER A 215 -36.80 -18.45 -35.36
N SER A 216 -36.48 -18.33 -34.07
CA SER A 216 -37.11 -17.41 -33.13
C SER A 216 -36.69 -15.95 -33.32
N LEU A 217 -35.62 -15.68 -34.08
CA LEU A 217 -35.13 -14.32 -34.32
C LEU A 217 -35.78 -13.71 -35.57
N PRO A 218 -36.16 -12.41 -35.53
CA PRO A 218 -36.68 -11.72 -36.71
C PRO A 218 -35.63 -11.62 -37.84
N LYS A 219 -35.97 -12.12 -39.04
CA LYS A 219 -35.03 -12.23 -40.18
C LYS A 219 -34.61 -10.89 -40.78
N ASP A 220 -35.48 -9.89 -40.73
CA ASP A 220 -35.24 -8.54 -41.29
C ASP A 220 -34.81 -7.51 -40.24
N SER A 221 -34.51 -7.95 -39.02
CA SER A 221 -34.09 -7.03 -37.96
C SER A 221 -32.65 -6.57 -38.14
N LEU A 222 -32.45 -5.26 -38.04
CA LEU A 222 -31.12 -4.64 -38.04
C LEU A 222 -30.39 -4.84 -36.71
N ILE A 223 -31.12 -5.05 -35.60
CA ILE A 223 -30.55 -5.13 -34.25
C ILE A 223 -30.20 -6.56 -33.82
N HIS A 224 -30.74 -7.61 -34.47
CA HIS A 224 -30.49 -9.00 -34.09
C HIS A 224 -29.34 -9.66 -34.86
N ARG A 225 -28.60 -8.90 -35.66
CA ARG A 225 -27.44 -9.40 -36.41
C ARG A 225 -26.24 -9.60 -35.49
N GLY A 226 -25.40 -10.58 -35.84
CA GLY A 226 -24.18 -10.91 -35.08
C GLY A 226 -23.22 -9.73 -34.88
N ALA A 227 -23.19 -8.75 -35.78
CA ALA A 227 -22.36 -7.55 -35.63
C ALA A 227 -22.74 -6.69 -34.40
N VAL A 228 -24.04 -6.61 -34.06
CA VAL A 228 -24.55 -5.81 -32.93
C VAL A 228 -24.32 -6.53 -31.60
N TRP A 229 -24.51 -7.85 -31.59
CA TRP A 229 -24.37 -8.70 -30.40
C TRP A 229 -23.00 -9.39 -30.31
N SER A 230 -21.99 -8.85 -31.01
CA SER A 230 -20.62 -9.34 -30.94
C SER A 230 -20.00 -8.98 -29.60
N CYS A 231 -19.25 -9.92 -29.01
CA CYS A 231 -18.49 -9.64 -27.79
C CYS A 231 -17.28 -8.79 -28.16
N ARG A 232 -17.23 -7.56 -27.65
CA ARG A 232 -16.06 -6.69 -27.78
C ARG A 232 -15.12 -6.91 -26.61
N GLU A 233 -13.82 -6.77 -26.85
CA GLU A 233 -12.85 -6.81 -25.76
C GLU A 233 -13.11 -5.68 -24.78
N ARG A 234 -13.12 -6.02 -23.48
CA ARG A 234 -13.19 -5.03 -22.42
C ARG A 234 -11.88 -4.25 -22.39
N VAL A 235 -11.97 -2.93 -22.30
CA VAL A 235 -10.80 -2.07 -22.13
C VAL A 235 -10.07 -2.47 -20.85
N SER A 236 -8.76 -2.69 -20.95
CA SER A 236 -7.91 -3.03 -19.83
C SER A 236 -6.55 -2.35 -20.00
N LEU A 237 -5.88 -2.05 -18.88
CA LEU A 237 -4.55 -1.42 -18.91
C LEU A 237 -3.48 -2.26 -19.62
N PRO A 238 -3.47 -3.61 -19.48
CA PRO A 238 -2.58 -4.44 -20.28
C PRO A 238 -2.84 -4.34 -21.78
N ASN A 239 -4.11 -4.22 -22.20
CA ASN A 239 -4.46 -4.05 -23.61
C ASN A 239 -4.05 -2.65 -24.12
N LEU A 240 -4.21 -1.60 -23.31
CA LEU A 240 -3.72 -0.26 -23.66
C LEU A 240 -2.18 -0.22 -23.76
N ALA A 241 -1.48 -0.85 -22.82
CA ALA A 241 -0.03 -1.00 -22.88
C ALA A 241 0.37 -1.69 -24.19
N HIS A 242 -0.31 -2.78 -24.55
CA HIS A 242 -0.10 -3.49 -25.81
C HIS A 242 -0.27 -2.58 -27.04
N ILE A 243 -1.31 -1.75 -27.08
CA ILE A 243 -1.57 -0.81 -28.17
C ILE A 243 -0.49 0.27 -28.26
N LEU A 244 -0.01 0.80 -27.14
CA LEU A 244 1.14 1.71 -27.15
C LEU A 244 2.38 1.04 -27.72
N GLU A 245 2.64 -0.23 -27.38
CA GLU A 245 3.80 -0.96 -27.86
C GLU A 245 3.79 -1.17 -29.37
N GLN A 246 2.64 -1.52 -29.93
CA GLN A 246 2.51 -1.75 -31.37
C GLN A 246 2.66 -0.46 -32.20
N ASN A 247 2.32 0.69 -31.62
CA ASN A 247 2.32 1.99 -32.31
C ASN A 247 3.59 2.83 -32.05
N HIS A 248 4.72 2.20 -31.71
CA HIS A 248 5.97 2.91 -31.36
C HIS A 248 5.80 3.93 -30.21
N GLY A 249 4.88 3.64 -29.28
CA GLY A 249 4.48 4.55 -28.21
C GLY A 249 5.56 4.86 -27.19
N LYS A 250 6.68 4.12 -27.15
CA LYS A 250 7.82 4.47 -26.30
C LYS A 250 8.44 5.82 -26.67
N ASP A 251 8.55 6.11 -27.97
CA ASP A 251 9.15 7.36 -28.45
C ASP A 251 8.11 8.47 -28.55
N ALA A 252 6.87 8.13 -28.93
CA ALA A 252 5.78 9.09 -29.07
C ALA A 252 5.12 9.50 -27.74
N PHE A 253 5.03 8.57 -26.77
CA PHE A 253 4.32 8.73 -25.50
C PHE A 253 5.15 8.16 -24.32
N PRO A 254 6.37 8.67 -24.07
CA PRO A 254 7.33 8.08 -23.13
C PRO A 254 6.83 8.06 -21.68
N LEU A 255 5.99 9.03 -21.28
CA LEU A 255 5.45 9.11 -19.93
C LEU A 255 4.37 8.05 -19.69
N LEU A 256 3.39 7.97 -20.61
CA LEU A 256 2.33 6.95 -20.55
C LEU A 256 2.91 5.54 -20.70
N TRP A 257 3.93 5.39 -21.55
CA TRP A 257 4.70 4.15 -21.66
C TRP A 257 5.29 3.74 -20.32
N THR A 258 6.07 4.62 -19.69
CA THR A 258 6.77 4.34 -18.42
C THR A 258 5.78 4.01 -17.31
N PHE A 259 4.65 4.73 -17.25
CA PHE A 259 3.56 4.44 -16.32
C PHE A 259 3.00 3.03 -16.51
N LEU A 260 2.58 2.67 -17.72
CA LEU A 260 1.92 1.39 -17.99
C LEU A 260 2.86 0.19 -17.76
N GLN A 261 4.17 0.33 -18.01
CA GLN A 261 5.14 -0.73 -17.70
C GLN A 261 5.29 -0.99 -16.20
N LYS A 262 5.01 0.02 -15.37
CA LYS A 262 5.24 0.00 -13.92
C LYS A 262 3.95 0.13 -13.10
N GLU A 263 2.79 0.08 -13.74
CA GLU A 263 1.48 0.37 -13.13
C GLU A 263 1.20 -0.53 -11.92
N ALA A 264 1.46 -1.84 -12.04
CA ALA A 264 1.21 -2.79 -10.95
C ALA A 264 2.06 -2.49 -9.71
N GLU A 265 3.30 -2.06 -9.90
CA GLU A 265 4.23 -1.66 -8.83
C GLU A 265 3.85 -0.27 -8.28
N LEU A 266 3.51 0.67 -9.16
CA LEU A 266 3.11 2.05 -8.80
C LEU A 266 1.86 2.07 -7.94
N ARG A 267 0.93 1.14 -8.15
CA ARG A 267 -0.26 0.98 -7.30
C ARG A 267 0.07 0.71 -5.83
N LEU A 268 1.26 0.17 -5.54
CA LEU A 268 1.69 -0.15 -4.18
C LEU A 268 2.28 1.07 -3.45
N VAL A 269 2.70 2.10 -4.19
CA VAL A 269 3.31 3.33 -3.65
C VAL A 269 2.38 4.02 -2.65
N LYS A 270 1.06 3.96 -2.86
CA LYS A 270 0.06 4.50 -1.90
C LYS A 270 0.18 3.93 -0.48
N SER A 271 0.81 2.76 -0.31
CA SER A 271 0.96 2.09 0.99
C SER A 271 2.25 2.51 1.71
N LEU A 272 3.09 3.32 1.07
CA LEU A 272 4.38 3.74 1.61
C LEU A 272 4.26 4.48 2.97
N PRO A 273 3.29 5.40 3.19
CA PRO A 273 3.12 6.05 4.49
C PRO A 273 2.86 5.04 5.63
N ASP A 274 2.01 4.04 5.38
CA ASP A 274 1.71 2.97 6.35
C ASP A 274 2.95 2.13 6.69
N ILE A 275 3.74 1.77 5.66
CA ILE A 275 4.97 1.00 5.83
C ILE A 275 6.00 1.79 6.64
N VAL A 276 6.15 3.09 6.37
CA VAL A 276 7.07 3.97 7.10
C VAL A 276 6.58 4.21 8.53
N ALA A 277 5.28 4.40 8.75
CA ALA A 277 4.69 4.53 10.08
C ALA A 277 4.95 3.28 10.93
N LEU A 278 4.77 2.10 10.34
CA LEU A 278 5.11 0.83 10.97
C LEU A 278 6.60 0.79 11.33
N GLN A 279 7.51 1.12 10.41
CA GLN A 279 8.95 1.13 10.68
C GLN A 279 9.35 2.08 11.80
N LYS A 280 8.76 3.28 11.85
CA LYS A 280 9.03 4.24 12.93
C LYS A 280 8.63 3.67 14.28
N GLU A 281 7.45 3.06 14.37
CA GLU A 281 6.97 2.45 15.61
C GLU A 281 7.88 1.29 16.06
N LEU A 282 8.38 0.53 15.10
CA LEU A 282 9.31 -0.57 15.33
C LEU A 282 10.69 -0.08 15.81
N VAL A 283 11.27 0.93 15.16
CA VAL A 283 12.52 1.55 15.60
C VAL A 283 12.38 2.14 17.00
N ARG A 284 11.27 2.86 17.25
CA ARG A 284 10.95 3.43 18.58
C ARG A 284 10.88 2.35 19.66
N ARG A 285 10.32 1.18 19.33
CA ARG A 285 10.09 0.09 20.29
C ARG A 285 11.33 -0.76 20.57
N PHE A 286 12.25 -0.88 19.62
CA PHE A 286 13.41 -1.77 19.72
C PHE A 286 14.78 -1.07 19.77
N GLN A 287 14.81 0.27 19.85
CA GLN A 287 16.06 1.06 19.83
C GLN A 287 17.07 0.73 20.95
N ASN A 288 16.63 0.11 22.04
CA ASN A 288 17.44 -0.17 23.25
C ASN A 288 17.38 -1.64 23.74
N GLY A 289 16.90 -2.59 22.94
CA GLY A 289 16.77 -4.01 23.35
C GLY A 289 18.06 -4.81 23.14
N THR A 290 18.63 -5.40 24.19
CA THR A 290 19.80 -6.30 24.11
C THR A 290 19.46 -7.77 23.84
N ASP A 291 18.18 -8.14 23.83
CA ASP A 291 17.73 -9.52 23.59
C ASP A 291 16.76 -9.55 22.40
N LEU A 292 17.27 -9.93 21.23
CA LEU A 292 16.45 -10.39 20.12
C LEU A 292 16.48 -11.92 20.14
N SER A 293 15.55 -12.53 20.89
CA SER A 293 15.42 -13.98 20.94
C SER A 293 15.03 -14.51 19.55
N ALA A 294 15.84 -15.41 19.01
CA ALA A 294 15.67 -16.02 17.69
C ALA A 294 14.30 -16.71 17.52
N GLY A 295 13.53 -16.31 16.50
CA GLY A 295 12.27 -16.94 16.09
C GLY A 295 11.94 -16.70 14.60
N SER A 296 10.80 -17.23 14.15
CA SER A 296 10.22 -17.16 12.79
C SER A 296 9.82 -15.74 12.34
N ILE A 297 9.32 -15.54 11.11
CA ILE A 297 8.79 -14.22 10.65
C ILE A 297 7.66 -13.71 11.56
N GLU A 298 6.86 -14.60 12.16
CA GLU A 298 5.85 -14.26 13.18
C GLU A 298 6.51 -13.73 14.47
N ASP A 299 7.68 -14.26 14.84
CA ASP A 299 8.47 -13.85 16.01
C ASP A 299 9.38 -12.64 15.71
N PHE A 300 9.76 -12.41 14.45
CA PHE A 300 10.57 -11.29 13.97
C PHE A 300 9.72 -10.07 13.59
N ILE A 301 8.45 -10.24 13.26
CA ILE A 301 7.47 -9.14 13.34
C ILE A 301 7.42 -8.59 14.78
N GLN A 302 7.87 -9.38 15.77
CA GLN A 302 8.17 -8.94 17.13
C GLN A 302 9.65 -8.56 17.39
N SER A 303 10.55 -8.45 16.38
CA SER A 303 12.00 -8.27 16.61
C SER A 303 12.89 -7.57 15.51
N GLN A 304 12.46 -7.38 14.25
CA GLN A 304 12.87 -6.35 13.27
C GLN A 304 14.23 -6.31 12.53
N THR A 305 14.14 -6.04 11.20
CA THR A 305 15.12 -5.55 10.18
C THR A 305 14.94 -6.10 8.74
N GLU A 306 13.75 -6.01 8.11
CA GLU A 306 13.59 -6.21 6.64
C GLU A 306 12.94 -5.02 5.90
N GLY A 307 12.57 -3.95 6.61
CA GLY A 307 11.82 -2.83 6.02
C GLY A 307 12.59 -1.92 5.04
N SER A 308 13.92 -1.92 5.08
CA SER A 308 14.69 -0.86 4.40
C SER A 308 14.70 -0.95 2.87
N ALA A 309 14.79 -2.16 2.28
CA ALA A 309 14.91 -2.30 0.82
C ALA A 309 13.59 -2.00 0.09
N LEU A 310 12.46 -2.43 0.67
CA LEU A 310 11.12 -2.17 0.13
C LEU A 310 10.79 -0.67 0.10
N VAL A 311 11.10 0.04 1.19
CA VAL A 311 10.88 1.49 1.27
C VAL A 311 11.75 2.23 0.25
N SER A 312 13.04 1.89 0.14
CA SER A 312 13.92 2.48 -0.86
C SER A 312 13.42 2.23 -2.30
N TYR A 313 12.92 1.03 -2.58
CA TYR A 313 12.37 0.70 -3.90
C TYR A 313 11.12 1.51 -4.24
N LEU A 314 10.15 1.58 -3.32
CA LEU A 314 8.90 2.32 -3.54
C LEU A 314 9.14 3.84 -3.66
N ILE A 315 10.09 4.39 -2.88
CA ILE A 315 10.54 5.79 -3.03
C ILE A 315 11.17 6.00 -4.41
N ALA A 316 12.07 5.12 -4.84
CA ALA A 316 12.71 5.23 -6.14
C ALA A 316 11.68 5.16 -7.28
N LEU A 317 10.69 4.27 -7.15
CA LEU A 317 9.61 4.11 -8.12
C LEU A 317 8.73 5.36 -8.21
N HIS A 318 8.35 5.94 -7.06
CA HIS A 318 7.61 7.21 -6.99
C HIS A 318 8.39 8.34 -7.66
N ASN A 319 9.63 8.58 -7.20
CA ASN A 319 10.47 9.67 -7.69
C ASN A 319 10.78 9.54 -9.19
N HIS A 320 10.94 8.32 -9.69
CA HIS A 320 11.17 8.11 -11.11
C HIS A 320 9.99 8.57 -11.98
N LEU A 321 8.74 8.32 -11.56
CA LEU A 321 7.57 8.78 -12.30
C LEU A 321 7.39 10.30 -12.21
N ILE A 322 7.62 10.88 -11.02
CA ILE A 322 7.60 12.35 -10.83
C ILE A 322 8.63 13.01 -11.74
N TYR A 323 9.87 12.54 -11.72
CA TYR A 323 10.93 13.05 -12.58
C TYR A 323 10.60 12.92 -14.08
N ALA A 324 10.03 11.79 -14.49
CA ALA A 324 9.60 11.59 -15.88
C ALA A 324 8.49 12.59 -16.27
N MET A 325 7.60 12.93 -15.35
CA MET A 325 6.53 13.90 -15.55
C MET A 325 7.07 15.34 -15.62
N GLU A 326 7.92 15.75 -14.67
CA GLU A 326 8.58 17.07 -14.66
C GLU A 326 9.36 17.31 -15.94
N LYS A 327 10.16 16.32 -16.36
CA LYS A 327 10.89 16.35 -17.63
C LYS A 327 9.97 16.48 -18.85
N HIS A 328 8.77 15.89 -18.81
CA HIS A 328 7.80 15.97 -19.90
C HIS A 328 7.08 17.33 -19.94
N MET A 329 6.73 17.89 -18.77
CA MET A 329 6.04 19.18 -18.67
C MET A 329 6.99 20.38 -18.77
N GLY A 330 8.29 20.17 -18.60
CA GLY A 330 9.30 21.25 -18.61
C GLY A 330 9.23 22.14 -17.36
N GLU A 331 8.65 21.63 -16.27
CA GLU A 331 8.51 22.32 -14.99
C GLU A 331 9.46 21.68 -13.98
N GLU A 332 10.34 22.47 -13.37
CA GLU A 332 11.14 22.04 -12.21
C GLU A 332 10.35 22.37 -10.94
N ASN A 333 9.86 21.34 -10.24
CA ASN A 333 9.22 21.53 -8.94
C ASN A 333 10.27 21.35 -7.83
N SER A 334 10.45 22.36 -6.97
CA SER A 334 11.40 22.30 -5.86
C SER A 334 10.83 21.62 -4.60
N TYR A 335 9.58 21.16 -4.68
CA TYR A 335 8.85 20.56 -3.58
C TYR A 335 9.44 19.18 -3.23
N THR A 336 9.97 19.06 -2.01
CA THR A 336 10.50 17.82 -1.47
C THR A 336 9.97 17.61 -0.05
N VAL A 337 9.70 16.37 0.31
CA VAL A 337 9.17 15.99 1.63
C VAL A 337 10.08 14.91 2.21
N GLY A 338 10.38 15.02 3.50
CA GLY A 338 11.13 13.99 4.21
C GLY A 338 10.34 12.69 4.29
N VAL A 339 11.02 11.54 4.25
CA VAL A 339 10.38 10.22 4.40
C VAL A 339 9.60 10.13 5.72
N SER A 340 10.04 10.87 6.73
CA SER A 340 9.36 10.99 8.02
C SER A 340 7.99 11.66 7.93
N ASP A 341 7.75 12.53 6.95
CA ASP A 341 6.58 13.39 6.90
C ASP A 341 5.64 13.03 5.74
N LEU A 342 5.78 11.79 5.23
CA LEU A 342 4.94 11.26 4.16
C LEU A 342 3.50 11.10 4.64
N THR A 343 2.57 11.55 3.80
CA THR A 343 1.13 11.39 3.95
C THR A 343 0.57 10.87 2.63
N ASP A 344 -0.69 10.40 2.64
CA ASP A 344 -1.34 9.90 1.43
C ASP A 344 -1.38 10.95 0.30
N MET A 345 -1.40 12.24 0.64
CA MET A 345 -1.41 13.36 -0.31
C MET A 345 -0.09 13.53 -1.05
N HIS A 346 1.02 13.05 -0.47
CA HIS A 346 2.34 13.09 -1.10
C HIS A 346 2.55 11.91 -2.06
N MET A 347 1.68 10.89 -2.02
CA MET A 347 1.84 9.65 -2.77
C MET A 347 1.05 9.65 -4.07
N ILE A 348 1.60 8.99 -5.10
CA ILE A 348 0.86 8.65 -6.30
C ILE A 348 -0.20 7.60 -5.91
N GLY A 349 -1.46 8.01 -5.89
CA GLY A 349 -2.58 7.21 -5.41
C GLY A 349 -3.73 7.18 -6.41
N TYR A 350 -4.04 5.98 -6.93
CA TYR A 350 -5.15 5.77 -7.85
C TYR A 350 -5.73 4.36 -7.75
N GLU A 351 -6.97 4.20 -8.21
CA GLU A 351 -7.66 2.93 -8.38
C GLU A 351 -7.91 2.65 -9.87
N PRO A 352 -7.41 1.53 -10.44
CA PRO A 352 -7.54 1.25 -11.87
C PRO A 352 -8.98 1.29 -12.40
N GLU A 353 -9.91 0.58 -11.75
CA GLU A 353 -11.29 0.46 -12.21
C GLU A 353 -12.08 1.77 -12.06
N ARG A 354 -11.76 2.59 -11.04
CA ARG A 354 -12.49 3.83 -10.75
C ARG A 354 -11.90 5.04 -11.47
N ASP A 355 -10.57 5.11 -11.55
CA ASP A 355 -9.86 6.31 -11.97
C ASP A 355 -9.26 6.14 -13.39
N LEU A 356 -8.66 4.99 -13.71
CA LEU A 356 -7.97 4.79 -15.00
C LEU A 356 -8.88 4.29 -16.12
N ILE A 357 -9.70 3.27 -15.87
CA ILE A 357 -10.55 2.67 -16.90
C ILE A 357 -11.54 3.69 -17.49
N PRO A 358 -12.23 4.54 -16.69
CA PRO A 358 -13.10 5.57 -17.24
C PRO A 358 -12.35 6.61 -18.07
N LEU A 359 -11.14 6.99 -17.67
CA LEU A 359 -10.29 7.91 -18.42
C LEU A 359 -9.92 7.33 -19.80
N VAL A 360 -9.46 6.08 -19.83
CA VAL A 360 -9.11 5.39 -21.10
C VAL A 360 -10.34 5.22 -21.99
N LEU A 361 -11.50 4.86 -21.41
CA LEU A 361 -12.75 4.73 -22.15
C LEU A 361 -13.21 6.07 -22.75
N SER A 362 -13.03 7.18 -22.02
CA SER A 362 -13.37 8.52 -22.53
C SER A 362 -12.52 8.97 -23.72
N SER A 363 -11.33 8.36 -23.86
CA SER A 363 -10.39 8.60 -24.96
C SER A 363 -10.53 7.58 -26.10
N CYS A 364 -11.45 6.62 -26.00
CA CYS A 364 -11.72 5.66 -27.06
C CYS A 364 -12.69 6.27 -28.09
N GLN A 365 -12.19 6.56 -29.29
CA GLN A 365 -13.00 7.03 -30.41
C GLN A 365 -13.35 5.84 -31.32
N HIS A 366 -14.63 5.74 -31.71
CA HIS A 366 -15.07 4.75 -32.68
C HIS A 366 -15.28 5.41 -34.03
N SER A 367 -14.54 4.95 -35.05
CA SER A 367 -14.75 5.37 -36.44
C SER A 367 -15.45 4.27 -37.23
N LEU A 368 -16.29 4.68 -38.18
CA LEU A 368 -17.02 3.79 -39.08
C LEU A 368 -16.78 4.24 -40.52
N GLU A 369 -15.99 3.47 -41.26
CA GLU A 369 -15.80 3.67 -42.70
C GLU A 369 -16.74 2.75 -43.49
N ARG A 370 -17.20 3.24 -44.65
CA ARG A 370 -18.16 2.52 -45.48
C ARG A 370 -17.52 1.23 -46.02
N GLY A 371 -17.97 0.08 -45.51
CA GLY A 371 -17.50 -1.24 -45.92
C GLY A 371 -16.40 -1.85 -45.05
N GLN A 372 -16.02 -1.21 -43.93
CA GLN A 372 -15.06 -1.74 -42.97
C GLN A 372 -15.70 -1.98 -41.59
N GLU A 373 -15.04 -2.78 -40.75
CA GLU A 373 -15.43 -2.96 -39.34
C GLU A 373 -15.23 -1.66 -38.53
N THR A 374 -15.94 -1.52 -37.42
CA THR A 374 -15.76 -0.37 -36.52
C THR A 374 -14.35 -0.39 -35.93
N LEU A 375 -13.54 0.60 -36.26
CA LEU A 375 -12.19 0.75 -35.71
C LEU A 375 -12.28 1.55 -34.41
N SER A 376 -11.78 0.97 -33.32
CA SER A 376 -11.58 1.67 -32.06
C SER A 376 -10.17 2.26 -32.06
N GLN A 377 -10.06 3.59 -32.05
CA GLN A 377 -8.78 4.29 -31.93
C GLN A 377 -8.73 5.00 -30.58
N TYR A 378 -7.63 4.78 -29.86
CA TYR A 378 -7.39 5.48 -28.60
C TYR A 378 -6.65 6.78 -28.89
N ASP A 379 -7.17 7.88 -28.35
CA ASP A 379 -6.49 9.17 -28.33
C ASP A 379 -5.39 9.13 -27.24
N LEU A 380 -4.28 8.45 -27.57
CA LEU A 380 -3.11 8.29 -26.68
C LEU A 380 -2.53 9.63 -26.18
N PRO A 381 -2.44 10.71 -27.00
CA PRO A 381 -2.05 12.02 -26.52
C PRO A 381 -2.96 12.51 -25.38
N ARG A 382 -4.28 12.36 -25.54
CA ARG A 382 -5.25 12.77 -24.52
C ARG A 382 -5.18 11.92 -23.26
N VAL A 383 -4.94 10.61 -23.39
CA VAL A 383 -4.73 9.73 -22.22
C VAL A 383 -3.48 10.16 -21.44
N GLN A 384 -2.37 10.46 -22.13
CA GLN A 384 -1.15 10.92 -21.46
C GLN A 384 -1.36 12.29 -20.80
N GLN A 385 -1.98 13.25 -21.48
CA GLN A 385 -2.18 14.62 -20.99
C GLN A 385 -3.18 14.72 -19.84
N LEU A 386 -4.28 13.97 -19.86
CA LEU A 386 -5.31 14.03 -18.82
C LEU A 386 -5.03 13.03 -17.70
N GLY A 387 -4.50 11.86 -18.01
CA GLY A 387 -4.26 10.80 -17.04
C GLY A 387 -3.08 11.11 -16.13
N MET A 388 -1.92 11.43 -16.70
CA MET A 388 -0.68 11.48 -15.92
C MET A 388 -0.63 12.62 -14.89
N PRO A 389 -0.98 13.87 -15.24
CA PRO A 389 -1.05 14.95 -14.25
C PRO A 389 -2.16 14.72 -13.23
N THR A 390 -3.34 14.21 -13.60
CA THR A 390 -4.45 14.02 -12.65
C THR A 390 -4.19 12.91 -11.62
N LEU A 391 -3.42 11.86 -12.00
CA LEU A 391 -3.04 10.76 -11.11
C LEU A 391 -1.91 11.13 -10.15
N VAL A 392 -1.10 12.12 -10.52
CA VAL A 392 0.05 12.61 -9.75
C VAL A 392 -0.33 13.84 -8.93
N SER A 393 -1.13 14.74 -9.50
CA SER A 393 -1.70 15.94 -8.88
C SER A 393 -3.19 15.74 -8.59
N ARG A 394 -3.54 14.75 -7.75
CA ARG A 394 -4.90 14.65 -7.19
C ARG A 394 -5.19 15.76 -6.15
N GLN A 395 -4.73 16.98 -6.44
CA GLN A 395 -5.30 18.25 -6.03
C GLN A 395 -6.05 18.73 -7.31
N GLU A 396 -7.35 18.56 -7.46
CA GLU A 396 -8.34 19.51 -6.95
C GLU A 396 -9.79 19.08 -7.30
N ARG A 397 -10.74 19.66 -6.54
CA ARG A 397 -12.17 19.93 -6.79
C ARG A 397 -13.21 19.03 -6.13
N ASP A 398 -13.34 19.25 -4.82
CA ASP A 398 -14.47 20.00 -4.24
C ASP A 398 -15.92 19.60 -4.63
N TYR A 399 -16.28 18.37 -4.32
CA TYR A 399 -17.56 18.08 -3.65
C TYR A 399 -17.34 17.49 -2.24
N GLU A 400 -16.14 16.97 -2.03
CA GLU A 400 -15.63 16.62 -0.72
C GLU A 400 -15.16 17.84 0.05
N SER A 401 -14.81 19.00 -0.54
CA SER A 401 -14.44 20.20 0.23
C SER A 401 -15.66 20.96 0.75
N LEU A 402 -16.84 20.87 0.15
CA LEU A 402 -18.10 21.29 0.80
C LEU A 402 -18.52 20.36 1.95
N LEU A 403 -18.28 19.05 1.83
CA LEU A 403 -18.55 18.06 2.88
C LEU A 403 -17.43 17.94 3.93
N MET A 404 -16.17 18.26 3.60
CA MET A 404 -14.96 18.36 4.42
C MET A 404 -14.73 19.79 4.92
N ASP A 405 -15.39 20.81 4.39
CA ASP A 405 -15.50 22.08 5.12
C ASP A 405 -16.49 21.91 6.26
N VAL A 406 -17.44 20.97 6.17
CA VAL A 406 -18.31 20.60 7.29
C VAL A 406 -17.66 19.50 8.16
N LYS A 407 -17.05 18.48 7.55
CA LYS A 407 -16.46 17.31 8.23
C LYS A 407 -15.00 17.53 8.64
N GLY A 408 -14.25 18.33 7.89
CA GLY A 408 -12.90 18.81 8.16
C GLY A 408 -12.88 20.07 9.02
N LYS A 409 -13.93 20.92 9.11
CA LYS A 409 -14.04 21.81 10.30
C LYS A 409 -14.23 21.01 11.58
N VAL A 410 -14.91 19.86 11.51
CA VAL A 410 -15.10 18.95 12.65
C VAL A 410 -13.87 18.07 12.92
N SER A 411 -13.11 17.65 11.90
CA SER A 411 -11.89 16.85 12.06
C SER A 411 -10.63 17.68 12.29
N GLN A 412 -10.52 18.88 11.72
CA GLN A 412 -9.45 19.83 12.00
C GLN A 412 -9.59 20.33 13.44
N ALA A 413 -10.79 20.73 13.89
CA ALA A 413 -10.99 21.06 15.31
C ALA A 413 -10.58 19.90 16.23
N PHE A 414 -10.91 18.64 15.88
CA PHE A 414 -10.45 17.49 16.66
C PHE A 414 -8.92 17.28 16.60
N SER A 415 -8.30 17.47 15.43
CA SER A 415 -6.85 17.40 15.23
C SER A 415 -6.13 18.50 16.02
N ASP A 416 -6.59 19.73 15.93
CA ASP A 416 -6.08 20.91 16.65
C ASP A 416 -6.21 20.69 18.16
N VAL A 417 -7.32 20.11 18.64
CA VAL A 417 -7.48 19.72 20.05
C VAL A 417 -6.45 18.64 20.42
N CYS A 418 -6.26 17.62 19.58
CA CYS A 418 -5.30 16.55 19.88
C CYS A 418 -3.86 17.06 19.93
N GLU A 419 -3.47 17.93 19.00
CA GLU A 419 -2.15 18.52 18.91
C GLU A 419 -1.92 19.51 20.06
N ALA A 420 -2.91 20.34 20.42
CA ALA A 420 -2.83 21.21 21.59
C ALA A 420 -2.75 20.46 22.93
N VAL A 421 -3.44 19.31 23.06
CA VAL A 421 -3.25 18.41 24.22
C VAL A 421 -1.80 17.92 24.26
N GLY A 422 -1.25 17.49 23.12
CA GLY A 422 0.14 17.04 23.04
C GLY A 422 1.14 18.14 23.42
N VAL A 423 0.94 19.36 22.93
CA VAL A 423 1.75 20.53 23.31
C VAL A 423 1.67 20.79 24.81
N ALA A 424 0.47 20.76 25.40
CA ALA A 424 0.29 20.94 26.84
C ALA A 424 0.97 19.81 27.66
N GLU A 425 0.89 18.56 27.22
CA GLU A 425 1.55 17.41 27.88
C GLU A 425 3.08 17.51 27.84
N VAL A 426 3.65 17.95 26.71
CA VAL A 426 5.08 18.19 26.59
C VAL A 426 5.50 19.32 27.53
N VAL A 427 4.82 20.46 27.50
CA VAL A 427 5.12 21.59 28.38
C VAL A 427 5.03 21.19 29.85
N LEU A 428 3.98 20.47 30.26
CA LEU A 428 3.84 19.98 31.63
C LEU A 428 4.99 19.03 32.02
N SER A 429 5.43 18.17 31.11
CA SER A 429 6.55 17.25 31.34
C SER A 429 7.87 18.00 31.53
N PHE A 430 8.11 19.05 30.75
CA PHE A 430 9.28 19.92 30.90
C PHE A 430 9.20 20.74 32.19
N LEU A 431 8.07 21.39 32.48
CA LEU A 431 7.85 22.14 33.71
C LEU A 431 8.05 21.28 34.97
N ALA A 432 7.64 20.01 34.93
CA ALA A 432 7.88 19.07 36.03
C ALA A 432 9.36 18.77 36.27
N ALA A 433 10.19 18.80 35.21
CA ALA A 433 11.62 18.52 35.29
C ALA A 433 12.48 19.77 35.53
N THR A 434 12.08 20.93 35.00
CA THR A 434 12.93 22.15 34.95
C THR A 434 12.36 23.31 35.75
N GLY A 435 11.08 23.26 36.15
CA GLY A 435 10.34 24.44 36.59
C GLY A 435 10.14 25.47 35.47
N GLY A 436 9.59 26.62 35.82
CA GLY A 436 9.39 27.76 34.93
C GLY A 436 8.79 28.97 35.66
N GLU A 437 8.90 30.15 35.05
CA GLU A 437 8.29 31.37 35.60
C GLU A 437 6.78 31.37 35.35
N ALA A 438 5.98 31.35 36.42
CA ALA A 438 4.53 31.19 36.37
C ALA A 438 3.81 32.18 35.42
N HIS A 439 4.35 33.39 35.26
CA HIS A 439 3.78 34.46 34.43
C HIS A 439 4.29 34.48 33.00
N MET A 440 5.27 33.65 32.65
CA MET A 440 5.79 33.59 31.29
C MET A 440 4.69 33.09 30.36
N ASP A 441 4.54 33.73 29.21
CA ASP A 441 3.57 33.33 28.21
C ASP A 441 3.97 31.98 27.59
N LEU A 442 2.95 31.15 27.35
CA LEU A 442 3.14 29.77 26.90
C LEU A 442 3.78 29.68 25.51
N VAL A 443 3.37 30.56 24.58
CA VAL A 443 3.89 30.56 23.20
C VAL A 443 5.37 30.95 23.14
N PRO A 444 5.83 32.06 23.77
CA PRO A 444 7.25 32.35 23.87
C PRO A 444 8.08 31.26 24.56
N TYR A 445 7.53 30.61 25.59
CA TYR A 445 8.21 29.48 26.23
C TYR A 445 8.40 28.30 25.25
N LEU A 446 7.38 27.96 24.47
CA LEU A 446 7.44 26.92 23.44
C LEU A 446 8.47 27.24 22.35
N GLU A 447 8.46 28.47 21.84
CA GLU A 447 9.32 28.88 20.73
C GLU A 447 10.77 29.11 21.17
N GLN A 448 10.99 29.76 22.30
CA GLN A 448 12.31 30.30 22.68
C GLN A 448 13.03 29.42 23.70
N VAL A 449 12.30 28.73 24.58
CA VAL A 449 12.89 27.87 25.61
C VAL A 449 12.94 26.43 25.14
N LEU A 450 11.81 25.89 24.71
CA LEU A 450 11.73 24.51 24.22
C LEU A 450 12.16 24.34 22.76
N GLN A 451 12.31 25.44 22.01
CA GLN A 451 12.71 25.45 20.60
C GLN A 451 11.81 24.59 19.70
N MET A 452 10.51 24.55 20.00
CA MET A 452 9.52 23.72 19.29
C MET A 452 8.66 24.54 18.29
N GLY A 453 9.02 25.79 18.02
CA GLY A 453 8.24 26.68 17.14
C GLY A 453 7.99 26.12 15.73
N ASP A 454 8.96 25.39 15.18
CA ASP A 454 8.85 24.76 13.85
C ASP A 454 8.15 23.39 13.87
N GLN A 455 7.93 22.81 15.06
CA GLN A 455 7.34 21.49 15.25
C GLN A 455 5.85 21.53 15.64
N VAL A 456 5.34 22.72 15.99
CA VAL A 456 3.93 22.94 16.33
C VAL A 456 3.27 23.69 15.18
N ALA A 457 2.10 23.22 14.74
CA ALA A 457 1.45 23.82 13.60
C ALA A 457 1.15 25.32 13.83
N PRO A 458 1.39 26.20 12.84
CA PRO A 458 1.28 27.64 13.03
C PRO A 458 -0.09 28.14 13.51
N HIS A 459 -1.17 27.40 13.20
CA HIS A 459 -2.54 27.73 13.61
C HIS A 459 -2.83 27.41 15.10
N ILE A 460 -1.94 26.68 15.77
CA ILE A 460 -1.97 26.38 17.21
C ILE A 460 -1.16 27.41 18.01
N LEU A 461 -0.17 28.05 17.39
CA LEU A 461 0.65 29.09 18.02
C LEU A 461 0.16 30.52 17.73
N LYS A 462 -0.50 30.76 16.60
CA LYS A 462 -0.86 32.12 16.14
C LYS A 462 -2.36 32.39 16.18
N VAL A 463 -2.69 33.59 16.66
CA VAL A 463 -4.02 34.20 16.46
C VAL A 463 -4.16 34.56 14.99
N SER A 464 -5.14 33.99 14.29
CA SER A 464 -5.47 34.46 12.93
C SER A 464 -5.91 35.93 13.00
N PRO A 465 -5.32 36.84 12.20
CA PRO A 465 -5.70 38.24 12.24
C PRO A 465 -7.17 38.38 11.83
N ALA A 466 -7.95 39.05 12.69
CA ALA A 466 -9.33 39.38 12.44
C ALA A 466 -9.45 40.14 11.10
N ARG A 467 -10.27 39.62 10.17
CA ARG A 467 -10.69 40.41 9.02
C ARG A 467 -11.75 41.42 9.48
N SER A 468 -11.35 42.69 9.50
CA SER A 468 -12.15 43.93 9.66
C SER A 468 -12.44 44.43 11.08
N GLU A 469 -12.38 45.76 11.24
CA GLU A 469 -12.52 46.54 12.48
C GLU A 469 -13.95 46.62 13.06
N THR A 470 -14.89 45.81 12.57
CA THR A 470 -16.31 45.87 13.03
C THR A 470 -16.82 44.58 13.67
N THR A 471 -15.98 43.55 13.83
CA THR A 471 -16.35 42.34 14.57
C THR A 471 -16.03 42.47 16.06
N PRO A 472 -16.99 42.25 16.97
CA PRO A 472 -16.79 42.44 18.41
C PRO A 472 -15.75 41.45 18.97
N ILE A 473 -15.01 41.92 19.98
CA ILE A 473 -13.82 41.27 20.59
C ILE A 473 -14.02 39.78 20.95
N TRP A 474 -15.26 39.34 21.21
CA TRP A 474 -15.57 37.94 21.53
C TRP A 474 -15.59 37.00 20.30
N GLU A 475 -15.53 37.50 19.06
CA GLU A 475 -15.31 36.66 17.87
C GLU A 475 -13.82 36.30 17.63
N GLY A 476 -12.88 36.97 18.34
CA GLY A 476 -11.43 36.72 18.26
C GLY A 476 -10.93 35.47 18.98
N LEU A 477 -11.82 34.73 19.68
CA LEU A 477 -11.50 33.51 20.46
C LEU A 477 -11.97 32.23 19.78
N ARG A 478 -12.11 32.19 18.44
CA ARG A 478 -12.69 31.03 17.75
C ARG A 478 -11.68 29.98 17.27
N GLY A 479 -10.52 29.89 17.92
CA GLY A 479 -9.52 28.86 17.63
C GLY A 479 -8.63 28.56 18.84
N ILE A 480 -8.18 27.31 18.94
CA ILE A 480 -7.29 26.81 20.01
C ILE A 480 -5.99 27.63 20.08
N GLY A 481 -5.52 28.15 18.94
CA GLY A 481 -4.38 29.06 18.89
C GLY A 481 -4.57 30.39 19.63
N GLY A 482 -5.80 30.92 19.70
CA GLY A 482 -6.10 32.11 20.51
C GLY A 482 -6.17 31.85 22.02
N ALA A 483 -6.55 30.63 22.40
CA ALA A 483 -6.54 30.19 23.79
C ALA A 483 -5.10 29.96 24.29
N LEU A 484 -4.24 29.33 23.48
CA LEU A 484 -2.83 29.09 23.80
C LEU A 484 -2.03 30.38 23.88
N SER A 485 -2.25 31.33 22.96
CA SER A 485 -1.55 32.61 22.94
C SER A 485 -1.90 33.54 24.11
N SER A 486 -3.01 33.28 24.81
CA SER A 486 -3.46 34.04 25.98
C SER A 486 -3.15 33.35 27.31
N CYS A 487 -2.54 32.16 27.29
CA CYS A 487 -2.15 31.42 28.48
C CYS A 487 -0.69 31.69 28.86
N SER A 488 -0.44 31.91 30.15
CA SER A 488 0.89 31.75 30.77
C SER A 488 1.09 30.38 31.43
N LEU A 489 2.33 30.05 31.80
CA LEU A 489 2.72 28.73 32.33
C LEU A 489 1.91 28.29 33.56
N LYS A 490 1.44 29.23 34.40
CA LYS A 490 0.56 28.92 35.54
C LYS A 490 -0.78 28.28 35.15
N HIS A 491 -1.22 28.43 33.90
CA HIS A 491 -2.49 27.88 33.43
C HIS A 491 -2.34 26.50 32.78
N CYS A 492 -1.12 25.97 32.60
CA CYS A 492 -0.89 24.74 31.83
C CYS A 492 -1.68 23.53 32.34
N VAL A 493 -1.84 23.38 33.66
CA VAL A 493 -2.60 22.27 34.26
C VAL A 493 -4.09 22.39 33.94
N ALA A 494 -4.67 23.57 34.13
CA ALA A 494 -6.07 23.84 33.80
C ALA A 494 -6.33 23.74 32.29
N LEU A 495 -5.37 24.19 31.48
CA LEU A 495 -5.43 24.09 30.02
C LEU A 495 -5.40 22.63 29.57
N TRP A 496 -4.51 21.80 30.12
CA TRP A 496 -4.47 20.37 29.83
C TRP A 496 -5.77 19.66 30.24
N GLN A 497 -6.30 19.97 31.42
CA GLN A 497 -7.57 19.41 31.90
C GLN A 497 -8.73 19.77 30.96
N PHE A 498 -8.82 21.03 30.55
CA PHE A 498 -9.83 21.48 29.59
C PHE A 498 -9.68 20.82 28.22
N LEU A 499 -8.47 20.84 27.64
CA LEU A 499 -8.21 20.29 26.31
C LEU A 499 -8.39 18.76 26.27
N SER A 500 -8.01 18.05 27.32
CA SER A 500 -8.17 16.59 27.40
C SER A 500 -9.64 16.17 27.54
N SER A 501 -10.45 16.93 28.30
CA SER A 501 -11.90 16.74 28.33
C SER A 501 -12.52 17.04 26.97
N LEU A 502 -12.15 18.17 26.35
CA LEU A 502 -12.63 18.58 25.03
C LEU A 502 -12.29 17.54 23.95
N LYS A 503 -11.10 16.94 24.02
CA LYS A 503 -10.69 15.81 23.16
C LYS A 503 -11.65 14.63 23.32
N SER A 504 -11.93 14.27 24.57
CA SER A 504 -12.79 13.13 24.90
C SER A 504 -14.26 13.35 24.51
N GLU A 505 -14.76 14.58 24.68
CA GLU A 505 -16.10 14.98 24.22
C GLU A 505 -16.22 14.94 22.70
N SER A 506 -15.17 15.40 22.00
CA SER A 506 -15.11 15.37 20.54
C SER A 506 -15.06 13.94 20.00
N MET A 507 -14.37 13.02 20.68
CA MET A 507 -14.41 11.59 20.36
C MET A 507 -15.83 11.03 20.44
N LEU A 508 -16.61 11.38 21.48
CA LEU A 508 -18.01 10.95 21.58
C LEU A 508 -18.87 11.47 20.44
N ARG A 509 -18.70 12.74 20.02
CA ARG A 509 -19.41 13.30 18.85
C ARG A 509 -19.10 12.54 17.56
N LEU A 510 -17.85 12.09 17.43
CA LEU A 510 -17.38 11.26 16.32
C LEU A 510 -17.73 9.76 16.47
N LYS A 511 -18.56 9.39 17.46
CA LYS A 511 -18.93 8.00 17.78
C LYS A 511 -17.73 7.10 18.09
N ARG A 512 -16.67 7.68 18.65
CA ARG A 512 -15.48 6.96 19.16
C ARG A 512 -15.53 6.89 20.68
N ASP A 513 -15.00 5.81 21.27
CA ASP A 513 -14.91 5.67 22.74
C ASP A 513 -13.66 6.40 23.28
N PRO A 514 -13.78 7.45 24.11
CA PRO A 514 -12.63 8.17 24.66
C PRO A 514 -11.88 7.40 25.76
N PHE A 515 -12.50 6.37 26.34
CA PHE A 515 -11.99 5.72 27.54
C PHE A 515 -11.43 4.32 27.30
N VAL A 516 -11.09 3.88 26.08
CA VAL A 516 -10.65 2.50 25.75
C VAL A 516 -9.65 1.88 26.74
N GLY A 517 -8.76 2.67 27.37
CA GLY A 517 -7.81 2.19 28.39
C GLY A 517 -8.37 1.91 29.79
N ILE A 518 -9.60 2.33 30.13
CA ILE A 518 -10.22 2.08 31.44
C ILE A 518 -10.82 0.67 31.49
N SER A 519 -10.56 -0.06 32.59
CA SER A 519 -11.09 -1.42 32.80
C SER A 519 -12.62 -1.49 32.69
N GLY A 520 -13.13 -2.64 32.23
CA GLY A 520 -14.56 -2.91 32.10
C GLY A 520 -15.35 -2.80 33.41
N GLN A 521 -14.68 -2.95 34.56
CA GLN A 521 -15.31 -2.85 35.88
C GLN A 521 -15.88 -1.45 36.21
N TYR A 522 -15.42 -0.40 35.52
CA TYR A 522 -15.88 0.99 35.68
C TYR A 522 -16.84 1.46 34.56
N ARG A 523 -17.37 0.50 33.80
CA ARG A 523 -18.21 0.75 32.60
C ARG A 523 -19.60 0.11 32.69
N GLN A 524 -20.10 -0.11 33.90
CA GLN A 524 -21.46 -0.63 34.08
C GLN A 524 -22.50 0.38 33.58
N HIS A 525 -23.58 -0.14 33.00
CA HIS A 525 -24.65 0.70 32.50
C HIS A 525 -25.39 1.43 33.63
N LEU A 526 -25.88 2.62 33.31
CA LEU A 526 -26.78 3.38 34.17
C LEU A 526 -28.21 2.87 34.02
N GLY A 527 -28.85 2.52 35.14
CA GLY A 527 -30.28 2.25 35.18
C GLY A 527 -31.12 3.51 34.94
N GLU A 528 -32.42 3.32 34.68
CA GLU A 528 -33.33 4.44 34.36
C GLU A 528 -33.47 5.46 35.51
N GLU A 529 -33.41 5.00 36.77
CA GLU A 529 -33.44 5.88 37.95
C GLU A 529 -32.21 6.79 37.99
N ALA A 530 -31.01 6.22 37.84
CA ALA A 530 -29.75 6.96 37.84
C ALA A 530 -29.70 7.98 36.69
N GLN A 531 -30.18 7.63 35.50
CA GLN A 531 -30.28 8.57 34.37
C GLN A 531 -31.24 9.74 34.67
N ARG A 532 -32.33 9.49 35.38
CA ARG A 532 -33.29 10.53 35.77
C ARG A 532 -32.69 11.49 36.80
N GLN A 533 -32.02 10.96 37.82
CA GLN A 533 -31.32 11.75 38.83
C GLN A 533 -30.19 12.60 38.19
N LEU A 534 -29.38 12.01 37.30
CA LEU A 534 -28.32 12.72 36.56
C LEU A 534 -28.87 13.82 35.64
N SER A 535 -30.05 13.65 35.07
CA SER A 535 -30.68 14.70 34.26
C SER A 535 -30.98 15.95 35.11
N GLY A 536 -31.35 15.77 36.38
CA GLY A 536 -31.49 16.84 37.35
C GLY A 536 -30.17 17.57 37.60
N PHE A 537 -29.10 16.82 37.87
CA PHE A 537 -27.74 17.36 38.01
C PHE A 537 -27.30 18.14 36.76
N CYS A 538 -27.50 17.60 35.56
CA CYS A 538 -27.08 18.22 34.31
C CYS A 538 -27.78 19.56 34.01
N SER A 539 -28.96 19.79 34.58
CA SER A 539 -29.69 21.07 34.44
C SER A 539 -29.14 22.20 35.31
N ARG A 540 -28.29 21.87 36.31
CA ARG A 540 -27.79 22.79 37.33
C ARG A 540 -26.27 22.78 37.50
N GLY A 541 -25.59 21.71 37.10
CA GLY A 541 -24.17 21.51 37.37
C GLY A 541 -23.23 22.32 36.48
N SER A 542 -22.11 22.75 37.06
CA SER A 542 -21.04 23.48 36.38
C SER A 542 -20.21 22.65 35.41
N VAL A 543 -19.52 23.35 34.52
CA VAL A 543 -18.51 22.78 33.63
C VAL A 543 -17.33 22.19 34.40
N GLU A 544 -17.03 22.75 35.57
CA GLU A 544 -15.90 22.37 36.43
C GLU A 544 -16.06 20.95 36.97
N ALA A 545 -17.26 20.58 37.45
CA ALA A 545 -17.53 19.21 37.92
C ALA A 545 -17.28 18.15 36.84
N LEU A 546 -17.61 18.46 35.58
CA LEU A 546 -17.37 17.57 34.44
C LEU A 546 -15.87 17.40 34.14
N LEU A 547 -15.11 18.49 34.23
CA LEU A 547 -13.66 18.49 34.02
C LEU A 547 -12.92 17.72 35.13
N GLU A 548 -13.37 17.84 36.38
CA GLU A 548 -12.79 17.10 37.51
C GLU A 548 -13.07 15.60 37.41
N MET A 549 -14.30 15.22 37.08
CA MET A 549 -14.65 13.81 36.84
C MET A 549 -13.84 13.22 35.68
N HIS A 550 -13.66 13.98 34.60
CA HIS A 550 -12.84 13.57 33.46
C HIS A 550 -11.38 13.30 33.85
N GLN A 551 -10.77 14.25 34.57
CA GLN A 551 -9.39 14.14 35.03
C GLN A 551 -9.21 12.97 35.98
N PHE A 552 -10.13 12.79 36.94
CA PHE A 552 -10.11 11.66 37.86
C PHE A 552 -10.05 10.32 37.11
N MET A 553 -10.93 10.13 36.11
CA MET A 553 -10.96 8.90 35.31
C MET A 553 -9.66 8.67 34.53
N LEU A 554 -9.10 9.72 33.92
CA LEU A 554 -7.86 9.60 33.15
C LEU A 554 -6.64 9.29 34.02
N LEU A 555 -6.53 9.90 35.20
CA LEU A 555 -5.35 9.77 36.05
C LEU A 555 -5.41 8.53 36.96
N HIS A 556 -6.59 8.15 37.45
CA HIS A 556 -6.73 7.12 38.49
C HIS A 556 -7.33 5.80 37.99
N LEU A 557 -8.11 5.82 36.89
CA LEU A 557 -8.78 4.61 36.39
C LEU A 557 -8.16 4.03 35.10
N LYS A 558 -7.35 4.80 34.36
CA LYS A 558 -6.79 4.40 33.05
C LYS A 558 -5.48 3.60 33.11
N HIS A 559 -4.63 3.82 34.12
CA HIS A 559 -3.31 3.18 34.22
C HIS A 559 -3.16 2.46 35.56
N ASN A 560 -2.95 1.12 35.52
CA ASN A 560 -2.63 0.27 36.69
C ASN A 560 -3.44 0.58 37.96
N CYS A 561 -4.76 0.64 37.84
CA CYS A 561 -5.63 0.82 39.00
C CYS A 561 -5.58 -0.45 39.86
N ASP A 562 -4.93 -0.40 41.02
CA ASP A 562 -5.02 -1.45 42.04
C ASP A 562 -6.50 -1.52 42.50
N PRO A 563 -7.21 -2.64 42.31
CA PRO A 563 -8.61 -2.79 42.72
C PRO A 563 -8.85 -2.52 44.20
N LEU A 564 -7.80 -2.54 45.04
CA LEU A 564 -7.87 -2.20 46.46
C LEU A 564 -7.88 -0.69 46.73
N MET A 565 -7.41 0.14 45.79
CA MET A 565 -7.31 1.59 45.96
C MET A 565 -8.59 2.33 45.53
N TYR A 566 -9.28 1.82 44.50
CA TYR A 566 -10.53 2.39 43.99
C TYR A 566 -11.52 1.26 43.71
N ARG A 567 -12.36 0.93 44.70
CA ARG A 567 -13.26 -0.21 44.55
C ARG A 567 -14.49 0.14 43.72
N PRO A 568 -14.89 -0.68 42.73
CA PRO A 568 -16.04 -0.37 41.86
C PRO A 568 -17.40 -0.26 42.58
N ASP A 569 -17.52 -0.83 43.77
CA ASP A 569 -18.72 -0.78 44.61
C ASP A 569 -18.82 0.47 45.50
N TRP A 570 -17.85 1.37 45.46
CA TRP A 570 -17.92 2.65 46.16
C TRP A 570 -18.84 3.65 45.45
N GLY A 571 -19.43 4.58 46.21
CA GLY A 571 -20.17 5.69 45.65
C GLY A 571 -19.25 6.65 44.88
N LEU A 572 -19.69 7.05 43.69
CA LEU A 572 -18.94 7.93 42.81
C LEU A 572 -18.83 9.35 43.40
N LYS A 573 -19.88 9.82 44.09
CA LYS A 573 -19.91 11.15 44.71
C LYS A 573 -18.84 11.30 45.78
N GLU A 574 -18.82 10.38 46.75
CA GLU A 574 -17.89 10.40 47.87
C GLU A 574 -16.45 10.18 47.39
N THR A 575 -16.27 9.35 46.36
CA THR A 575 -14.96 9.16 45.73
C THR A 575 -14.44 10.45 45.10
N LEU A 576 -15.30 11.19 44.38
CA LEU A 576 -14.93 12.47 43.78
C LEU A 576 -14.69 13.55 44.85
N GLN A 577 -15.50 13.61 45.90
CA GLN A 577 -15.28 14.53 47.02
C GLN A 577 -13.93 14.27 47.70
N SER A 578 -13.62 13.01 48.02
CA SER A 578 -12.32 12.65 48.60
C SER A 578 -11.15 12.93 47.64
N TYR A 579 -11.35 12.80 46.33
CA TYR A 579 -10.36 13.19 45.33
C TYR A 579 -10.10 14.70 45.32
N LEU A 580 -11.15 15.53 45.37
CA LEU A 580 -11.05 16.99 45.37
C LEU A 580 -10.39 17.52 46.64
N GLU A 581 -10.73 16.95 47.80
CA GLU A 581 -10.08 17.26 49.09
C GLU A 581 -8.57 17.02 49.04
N ARG A 582 -8.12 15.90 48.42
CA ARG A 582 -6.68 15.61 48.25
C ARG A 582 -5.99 16.53 47.25
N LYS A 583 -6.74 17.09 46.30
CA LYS A 583 -6.25 18.02 45.27
C LYS A 583 -6.15 19.47 45.77
N ASP A 584 -6.62 19.75 47.00
CA ASP A 584 -6.68 21.10 47.57
C ASP A 584 -7.52 22.07 46.71
N VAL A 585 -8.59 21.54 46.11
CA VAL A 585 -9.59 22.32 45.35
C VAL A 585 -10.80 22.54 46.25
N ASP A 586 -11.29 23.78 46.33
CA ASP A 586 -12.50 24.12 47.08
C ASP A 586 -13.66 23.19 46.72
N THR A 587 -14.45 22.77 47.71
CA THR A 587 -15.61 21.90 47.52
C THR A 587 -16.54 22.46 46.45
N LEU A 588 -16.70 21.73 45.34
CA LEU A 588 -17.59 22.11 44.24
C LEU A 588 -19.05 21.98 44.73
N PRO A 589 -19.79 23.09 44.93
CA PRO A 589 -21.13 23.06 45.50
C PRO A 589 -22.09 22.20 44.68
N ASP A 590 -21.88 22.14 43.36
CA ASP A 590 -22.74 21.37 42.47
C ASP A 590 -22.60 19.86 42.68
N ILE A 591 -21.38 19.37 42.98
CA ILE A 591 -21.17 17.95 43.27
C ILE A 591 -21.79 17.64 44.63
N GLU A 592 -21.56 18.49 45.62
CA GLU A 592 -22.04 18.30 46.97
C GLU A 592 -23.57 18.35 47.08
N GLU A 593 -24.22 19.31 46.44
CA GLU A 593 -25.66 19.55 46.58
C GLU A 593 -26.51 18.75 45.59
N PHE A 594 -26.03 18.57 44.35
CA PHE A 594 -26.87 18.07 43.24
C PHE A 594 -26.43 16.73 42.65
N PHE A 595 -25.23 16.23 42.94
CA PHE A 595 -24.79 14.95 42.40
C PHE A 595 -25.48 13.77 43.11
N PRO A 596 -25.98 12.75 42.38
CA PRO A 596 -26.70 11.63 42.99
C PRO A 596 -25.80 10.73 43.87
N GLU A 597 -26.30 10.34 45.04
CA GLU A 597 -25.62 9.44 46.00
C GLU A 597 -25.58 7.98 45.49
N ASP A 598 -26.62 7.54 44.76
CA ASP A 598 -26.81 6.13 44.42
C ASP A 598 -25.93 5.63 43.26
N ILE A 599 -25.10 6.49 42.67
CA ILE A 599 -24.27 6.16 41.52
C ILE A 599 -22.94 5.59 41.99
N LEU A 600 -22.63 4.38 41.53
CA LEU A 600 -21.40 3.69 41.90
C LEU A 600 -20.23 4.07 40.98
N LEU A 601 -19.01 3.91 41.50
CA LEU A 601 -17.77 4.09 40.75
C LEU A 601 -17.69 3.13 39.56
N SER A 602 -18.31 1.95 39.66
CA SER A 602 -18.49 1.02 38.54
C SER A 602 -19.24 1.61 37.35
N GLN A 603 -19.98 2.71 37.52
CA GLN A 603 -20.75 3.40 36.49
C GLN A 603 -20.10 4.73 36.04
N ALA A 604 -18.87 5.04 36.48
CA ALA A 604 -18.23 6.33 36.26
C ALA A 604 -18.11 6.72 34.77
N VAL A 605 -17.70 5.78 33.91
CA VAL A 605 -17.53 6.04 32.47
C VAL A 605 -18.87 6.39 31.81
N GLU A 606 -19.92 5.63 32.11
CA GLU A 606 -21.24 5.85 31.52
C GLU A 606 -21.92 7.10 32.11
N THR A 607 -21.63 7.44 33.37
CA THR A 607 -22.03 8.71 34.01
C THR A 607 -21.47 9.91 33.27
N TRP A 608 -20.16 9.93 33.02
CA TRP A 608 -19.54 11.03 32.30
C TRP A 608 -20.07 11.17 30.87
N LYS A 609 -20.19 10.04 30.14
CA LYS A 609 -20.77 10.03 28.78
C LYS A 609 -22.20 10.57 28.77
N PHE A 610 -23.02 10.18 29.75
CA PHE A 610 -24.39 10.66 29.88
C PHE A 610 -24.43 12.18 30.05
N ILE A 611 -23.63 12.74 30.94
CA ILE A 611 -23.56 14.19 31.20
C ILE A 611 -23.17 14.95 29.93
N VAL A 612 -22.14 14.48 29.21
CA VAL A 612 -21.68 15.10 27.95
C VAL A 612 -22.77 15.07 26.88
N VAL A 613 -23.39 13.91 26.65
CA VAL A 613 -24.45 13.75 25.63
C VAL A 613 -25.68 14.59 26.00
N PHE A 614 -26.05 14.66 27.28
CA PHE A 614 -27.13 15.51 27.75
C PHE A 614 -26.82 16.97 27.45
N ARG A 615 -25.64 17.48 27.83
CA ARG A 615 -25.26 18.88 27.56
C ARG A 615 -25.24 19.22 26.06
N GLN A 616 -24.81 18.30 25.21
CA GLN A 616 -24.81 18.49 23.75
C GLN A 616 -26.23 18.58 23.16
N ARG A 617 -27.22 17.91 23.74
CA ARG A 617 -28.62 17.98 23.28
C ARG A 617 -29.32 19.29 23.62
N TRP A 618 -28.96 19.93 24.74
CA TRP A 618 -29.63 21.15 25.24
C TRP A 618 -28.86 22.45 24.96
N ASN A 619 -27.61 22.35 24.48
CA ASN A 619 -26.80 23.50 24.05
C ASN A 619 -26.11 23.19 22.71
N PRO A 620 -26.87 23.12 21.58
CA PRO A 620 -26.30 22.90 20.26
C PRO A 620 -25.56 24.18 19.83
N ARG A 621 -24.25 24.23 20.09
CA ARG A 621 -23.37 25.25 19.50
C ARG A 621 -23.16 24.99 18.01
#